data_AF-A0A0C2FZ21-F1
#
_entry.id   AF-A0A0C2FZ21-F1
#
_cell.length_a   1.000
_cell.length_b   1.000
_cell.length_c   1.000
_cell.angle_alpha   90.00
_cell.angle_beta   90.00
_cell.angle_gamma   90.00
#
_symmetry.space_group_name_H-M   'P 1'
#
loop_
_entity.id
_entity.type
_entity.pdbx_description
1 polymer ?
#
loop_
_entity_poly.entity_id
_entity_poly.type
_entity_poly.pdbx_seq_one_letter_code
_entity_poly.pdbx_strand_id
1 'polypeptide(L)'
;MNEPYIGGEIIKGVIDVGCTREVRIGGLLVRLTGVAETGWRNKNSDLSFESRHNFMDELIDLTTSIADHCTEEFYLLEGRHSVSFEARLPMDVLSSIDRDNYGSVRYTCTALMAIPEDGDTEMVAEKTFKVYPYLNLDAPYMRDSAATTEEELVNLCFFRFVQGYGG
;
A
#
# COMPACT_ATOMS: atom_id res chain seq x y z
N MET A 1 -13.85 -6.60 15.75
CA MET A 1 -12.87 -5.51 15.83
C MET A 1 -11.64 -5.99 15.07
N ASN A 2 -11.23 -5.32 13.99
CA ASN A 2 -10.03 -5.71 13.25
C ASN A 2 -8.83 -5.05 13.94
N GLU A 3 -7.98 -5.87 14.55
CA GLU A 3 -6.70 -5.42 15.08
C GLU A 3 -5.82 -4.88 13.93
N PRO A 4 -5.05 -3.81 14.16
CA PRO A 4 -4.12 -3.29 13.18
C PRO A 4 -2.93 -4.25 13.01
N TYR A 5 -2.42 -4.34 11.78
CA TYR A 5 -1.18 -5.05 11.50
C TYR A 5 0.05 -4.19 11.80
N ILE A 6 1.17 -4.83 12.05
CA ILE A 6 2.48 -4.20 12.19
C ILE A 6 3.32 -4.49 10.94
N GLY A 7 4.18 -3.54 10.55
CA GLY A 7 5.16 -3.73 9.48
C GLY A 7 5.96 -5.02 9.67
N GLY A 8 6.09 -5.81 8.60
CA GLY A 8 6.73 -7.12 8.65
C GLY A 8 5.84 -8.30 9.03
N GLU A 9 4.61 -8.08 9.50
CA GLU A 9 3.67 -9.16 9.83
C GLU A 9 3.12 -9.87 8.57
N ILE A 10 2.58 -11.07 8.78
CA ILE A 10 1.92 -11.85 7.74
C ILE A 10 0.42 -11.57 7.81
N ILE A 11 -0.12 -10.98 6.74
CA ILE A 11 -1.56 -10.87 6.51
C ILE A 11 -2.07 -12.24 6.07
N LYS A 12 -3.12 -12.72 6.72
CA LYS A 12 -3.83 -13.94 6.34
C LYS A 12 -5.29 -13.61 6.07
N GLY A 13 -5.82 -14.15 4.98
CA GLY A 13 -7.21 -13.94 4.61
C GLY A 13 -7.82 -15.14 3.91
N VAL A 14 -9.13 -15.11 3.77
CA VAL A 14 -9.93 -16.08 3.03
C VAL A 14 -10.85 -15.30 2.11
N ILE A 15 -10.90 -15.70 0.84
CA ILE A 15 -11.83 -15.20 -0.16
C ILE A 15 -12.94 -16.23 -0.29
N ASP A 16 -14.16 -15.80 0.02
CA ASP A 16 -15.37 -16.59 -0.19
C ASP A 16 -16.02 -16.19 -1.51
N VAL A 17 -16.20 -17.16 -2.40
CA VAL A 17 -16.87 -17.01 -3.69
C VAL A 17 -18.14 -17.86 -3.67
N GLY A 18 -19.28 -17.23 -3.96
CA GLY A 18 -20.56 -17.90 -4.07
C GLY A 18 -21.03 -17.90 -5.52
N CYS A 19 -21.25 -19.08 -6.08
CA CYS A 19 -21.71 -19.28 -7.45
C CYS A 19 -23.08 -19.97 -7.44
N THR A 20 -24.06 -19.38 -8.12
CA THR A 20 -25.42 -19.93 -8.26
C THR A 20 -25.57 -20.86 -9.48
N ARG A 21 -24.54 -20.91 -10.32
CA ARG A 21 -24.39 -21.80 -11.48
C ARG A 21 -22.91 -21.96 -11.77
N GLU A 22 -22.57 -22.93 -12.60
CA GLU A 22 -21.23 -23.04 -13.17
C GLU A 22 -20.91 -21.82 -14.04
N VAL A 23 -19.70 -21.28 -13.87
CA VAL A 23 -19.24 -20.07 -14.59
C VAL A 23 -17.78 -20.24 -15.00
N ARG A 24 -17.46 -19.92 -16.25
CA ARG A 24 -16.06 -19.86 -16.68
C ARG A 24 -15.36 -18.66 -16.08
N ILE A 25 -14.23 -18.90 -15.41
CA ILE A 25 -13.39 -17.84 -14.83
C ILE A 25 -12.06 -17.75 -15.57
N GLY A 26 -11.36 -16.61 -15.45
CA GLY A 26 -10.02 -16.43 -15.99
C GLY A 26 -8.91 -16.66 -14.96
N GLY A 27 -9.24 -16.52 -13.68
CA GLY A 27 -8.31 -16.67 -12.56
C GLY A 27 -8.77 -15.86 -11.35
N LEU A 28 -8.02 -15.98 -10.25
CA LEU A 28 -8.27 -15.26 -9.01
C LEU A 28 -6.99 -14.59 -8.55
N LEU A 29 -7.04 -13.27 -8.36
CA LEU A 29 -5.91 -12.46 -7.91
C LEU A 29 -6.28 -11.72 -6.62
N VAL A 30 -5.31 -11.56 -5.72
CA VAL A 30 -5.41 -10.64 -4.58
C VAL A 30 -4.36 -9.56 -4.74
N ARG A 31 -4.80 -8.31 -4.71
CA ARG A 31 -3.95 -7.14 -4.78
C ARG A 31 -3.95 -6.41 -3.44
N LEU A 32 -2.78 -6.24 -2.84
CA LEU A 32 -2.59 -5.43 -1.65
C LEU A 32 -1.99 -4.09 -2.06
N THR A 33 -2.70 -3.01 -1.79
CA THR A 33 -2.26 -1.66 -2.14
C THR A 33 -2.11 -0.78 -0.92
N GLY A 34 -1.12 0.11 -0.96
CA GLY A 34 -0.87 1.16 0.02
C GLY A 34 -0.78 2.50 -0.70
N VAL A 35 -1.70 3.40 -0.39
CA VAL A 35 -1.84 4.69 -1.06
C VAL A 35 -1.76 5.81 -0.04
N ALA A 36 -0.88 6.78 -0.28
CA ALA A 36 -0.77 8.02 0.46
C ALA A 36 -1.35 9.15 -0.39
N GLU A 37 -2.34 9.84 0.16
CA GLU A 37 -2.98 11.01 -0.41
C GLU A 37 -2.72 12.18 0.52
N THR A 38 -2.13 13.27 0.03
CA THR A 38 -1.92 14.50 0.80
C THR A 38 -2.64 15.64 0.12
N GLY A 39 -3.40 16.41 0.90
CA GLY A 39 -4.10 17.59 0.41
C GLY A 39 -3.90 18.73 1.38
N TRP A 40 -3.50 19.91 0.91
CA TRP A 40 -3.62 21.12 1.71
C TRP A 40 -4.16 22.28 0.86
N ARG A 41 -5.01 23.09 1.48
CA ARG A 41 -5.48 24.35 0.92
C ARG A 41 -4.91 25.49 1.73
N ASN A 42 -4.21 26.41 1.06
CA ASN A 42 -3.77 27.63 1.71
C ASN A 42 -4.99 28.54 1.95
N LYS A 43 -5.18 29.01 3.19
CA LYS A 43 -6.30 29.90 3.53
C LYS A 43 -6.25 31.24 2.81
N ASN A 44 -5.06 31.64 2.34
CA ASN A 44 -4.80 32.94 1.72
C ASN A 44 -4.64 32.87 0.19
N SER A 45 -4.86 31.71 -0.43
CA SER A 45 -4.83 31.57 -1.90
C SER A 45 -5.73 30.43 -2.34
N ASP A 46 -6.35 30.52 -3.52
CA ASP A 46 -7.14 29.41 -4.10
C ASP A 46 -6.31 28.23 -4.60
N LEU A 47 -4.99 28.23 -4.36
CA LEU A 47 -4.10 27.12 -4.64
C LEU A 47 -4.36 25.97 -3.65
N SER A 48 -4.93 24.87 -4.15
CA SER A 48 -4.93 23.56 -3.51
C SER A 48 -3.77 22.73 -4.06
N PHE A 49 -3.02 22.09 -3.18
CA PHE A 49 -2.07 21.06 -3.56
C PHE A 49 -2.66 19.71 -3.16
N GLU A 50 -2.74 18.81 -4.14
CA GLU A 50 -3.14 17.42 -3.95
C GLU A 50 -2.06 16.54 -4.57
N SER A 51 -1.62 15.54 -3.81
CA SER A 51 -0.68 14.53 -4.27
C SER A 51 -1.18 13.15 -3.86
N ARG A 52 -1.04 12.19 -4.77
CA ARG A 52 -1.39 10.79 -4.56
C ARG A 52 -0.19 9.94 -4.95
N HIS A 53 0.25 9.10 -4.03
CA HIS A 53 1.40 8.24 -4.23
C HIS A 53 1.06 6.80 -3.79
N ASN A 54 1.21 5.86 -4.71
CA ASN A 54 1.12 4.43 -4.40
C ASN A 54 2.51 3.97 -3.96
N PHE A 55 2.64 3.60 -2.70
CA PHE A 55 3.92 3.16 -2.11
C PHE A 55 3.98 1.64 -1.90
N MET A 56 2.86 0.93 -2.03
CA MET A 56 2.77 -0.52 -1.97
C MET A 56 1.78 -1.03 -3.02
N ASP A 57 2.18 -2.06 -3.76
CA ASP A 57 1.37 -2.69 -4.81
C ASP A 57 1.80 -4.15 -5.02
N GLU A 58 1.34 -5.03 -4.13
CA GLU A 58 1.65 -6.46 -4.15
C GLU A 58 0.51 -7.24 -4.79
N LEU A 59 0.85 -8.18 -5.69
CA LEU A 59 -0.11 -9.03 -6.38
C LEU A 59 0.15 -10.50 -6.05
N ILE A 60 -0.89 -11.21 -5.63
CA ILE A 60 -0.86 -12.62 -5.27
C ILE A 60 -1.76 -13.35 -6.26
N ASP A 61 -1.17 -14.27 -7.02
CA ASP A 61 -1.89 -15.12 -7.95
C ASP A 61 -2.41 -16.37 -7.23
N LEU A 62 -3.74 -16.48 -7.12
CA LEU A 62 -4.45 -17.61 -6.52
C LEU A 62 -5.15 -18.47 -7.58
N THR A 63 -4.79 -18.32 -8.86
CA THR A 63 -5.39 -19.05 -9.98
C THR A 63 -5.23 -20.56 -9.82
N THR A 64 -4.10 -21.02 -9.28
CA THR A 64 -3.89 -22.45 -8.98
C THR A 64 -4.74 -22.92 -7.81
N SER A 65 -4.88 -22.11 -6.76
CA SER A 65 -5.69 -22.45 -5.59
C SER A 65 -7.20 -22.49 -5.89
N ILE A 66 -7.70 -21.58 -6.75
CA ILE A 66 -9.10 -21.62 -7.19
C ILE A 66 -9.35 -22.75 -8.20
N ALA A 67 -8.33 -23.22 -8.92
CA ALA A 67 -8.46 -24.32 -9.89
C ALA A 67 -8.97 -25.62 -9.27
N ASP A 68 -8.65 -25.88 -7.99
CA ASP A 68 -9.15 -27.05 -7.23
C ASP A 68 -10.68 -27.03 -7.05
N HIS A 69 -11.31 -25.87 -7.26
CA HIS A 69 -12.75 -25.67 -7.23
C HIS A 69 -13.39 -25.65 -8.62
N CYS A 70 -12.60 -25.84 -9.68
CA CYS A 70 -13.03 -25.79 -11.05
C CYS A 70 -13.07 -27.18 -11.70
N THR A 71 -13.74 -27.26 -12.85
CA THR A 71 -13.63 -28.39 -13.79
C THR A 71 -12.29 -28.35 -14.54
N GLU A 72 -11.98 -29.41 -15.30
CA GLU A 72 -10.78 -29.47 -16.16
C GLU A 72 -10.75 -28.37 -17.24
N GLU A 73 -11.92 -27.85 -17.62
CA GLU A 73 -12.06 -26.75 -18.59
C GLU A 73 -12.08 -25.37 -17.92
N PHE A 74 -11.78 -25.30 -16.62
CA PHE A 74 -11.68 -24.08 -15.82
C PHE A 74 -13.02 -23.35 -15.61
N TYR A 75 -14.10 -24.14 -15.46
CA TYR A 75 -15.39 -23.65 -14.98
C TYR A 75 -15.46 -23.80 -13.46
N LEU A 76 -15.70 -22.70 -12.74
CA LEU A 76 -15.95 -22.74 -11.31
C LEU A 76 -17.30 -23.41 -11.03
N LEU A 77 -17.30 -24.40 -10.14
CA LEU A 77 -18.48 -25.20 -9.84
C LEU A 77 -19.58 -24.37 -9.14
N GLU A 78 -20.82 -24.85 -9.17
CA GLU A 78 -21.88 -24.25 -8.37
C GLU A 78 -21.63 -24.50 -6.87
N GLY A 79 -21.84 -23.47 -6.04
CA GLY A 79 -21.73 -23.58 -4.58
C GLY A 79 -20.87 -22.47 -3.96
N ARG A 80 -20.28 -22.78 -2.80
CA ARG A 80 -19.41 -21.87 -2.06
C ARG A 80 -17.98 -22.39 -2.07
N HIS A 81 -17.06 -21.52 -2.47
CA HIS A 81 -15.63 -21.79 -2.57
C HIS A 81 -14.89 -20.85 -1.64
N SER A 82 -13.89 -21.37 -0.92
CA SER A 82 -13.12 -20.59 0.05
C SER A 82 -11.64 -20.80 -0.24
N VAL A 83 -10.98 -19.74 -0.69
CA VAL A 83 -9.54 -19.77 -1.02
C VAL A 83 -8.78 -18.92 -0.02
N SER A 84 -7.81 -19.51 0.68
CA SER A 84 -6.95 -18.79 1.60
C SER A 84 -5.78 -18.14 0.87
N PHE A 85 -5.30 -17.02 1.44
CA PHE A 85 -4.08 -16.37 0.99
C PHE A 85 -3.27 -15.87 2.18
N GLU A 86 -1.97 -15.73 1.96
CA GLU A 86 -1.07 -15.09 2.89
C GLU A 86 -0.10 -14.17 2.16
N ALA A 87 0.26 -13.07 2.80
CA ALA A 87 1.21 -12.10 2.27
C ALA A 87 1.99 -11.46 3.40
N ARG A 88 3.27 -11.17 3.17
CA ARG A 88 4.09 -10.47 4.16
C ARG A 88 4.07 -8.97 3.89
N LEU A 89 3.74 -8.17 4.90
CA LEU A 89 3.87 -6.73 4.81
C LEU A 89 5.34 -6.32 4.76
N PRO A 90 5.71 -5.31 3.96
CA PRO A 90 7.02 -4.67 4.05
C PRO A 90 7.30 -4.15 5.47
N MET A 91 8.58 -4.01 5.81
CA MET A 91 8.98 -3.47 7.12
C MET A 91 8.80 -1.95 7.18
N ASP A 92 8.98 -1.27 6.05
CA ASP A 92 8.98 0.18 5.83
C ASP A 92 7.60 0.75 5.48
N VAL A 93 6.55 0.15 6.04
CA VAL A 93 5.16 0.60 5.87
C VAL A 93 4.92 1.96 6.52
N LEU A 94 4.07 2.77 5.89
CA LEU A 94 3.58 4.01 6.46
C LEU A 94 2.42 3.75 7.44
N SER A 95 2.34 4.50 8.53
CA SER A 95 1.20 4.42 9.46
C SER A 95 -0.11 4.74 8.74
N SER A 96 -1.14 3.93 8.95
CA SER A 96 -2.50 4.26 8.52
C SER A 96 -2.98 5.52 9.22
N ILE A 97 -3.30 6.54 8.42
CA ILE A 97 -3.75 7.85 8.86
C ILE A 97 -5.00 8.18 8.06
N ASP A 98 -6.03 8.67 8.74
CA ASP A 98 -7.19 9.28 8.09
C ASP A 98 -7.46 10.59 8.82
N ARG A 99 -7.07 11.71 8.22
CA ARG A 99 -7.27 13.04 8.78
C ARG A 99 -7.96 13.92 7.77
N ASP A 100 -9.18 14.30 8.13
CA ASP A 100 -9.97 15.30 7.41
C ASP A 100 -9.10 16.54 7.14
N ASN A 101 -9.01 16.93 5.86
CA ASN A 101 -8.30 18.11 5.34
C ASN A 101 -6.75 18.08 5.34
N TYR A 102 -6.09 16.97 5.71
CA TYR A 102 -4.62 16.91 5.70
C TYR A 102 -4.06 15.72 4.91
N GLY A 103 -4.89 14.75 4.58
CA GLY A 103 -4.50 13.57 3.79
C GLY A 103 -4.84 12.26 4.47
N SER A 104 -4.62 11.17 3.73
CA SER A 104 -4.84 9.81 4.19
C SER A 104 -3.73 8.87 3.74
N VAL A 105 -3.47 7.85 4.55
CA VAL A 105 -2.65 6.69 4.21
C VAL A 105 -3.54 5.48 4.37
N ARG A 106 -3.92 4.85 3.25
CA ARG A 106 -4.92 3.79 3.19
C ARG A 106 -4.31 2.51 2.62
N TYR A 107 -4.58 1.41 3.30
CA TYR A 107 -4.26 0.07 2.82
C TYR A 107 -5.53 -0.66 2.40
N THR A 108 -5.51 -1.25 1.22
CA THR A 108 -6.65 -1.96 0.65
C THR A 108 -6.22 -3.34 0.13
N CYS A 109 -6.97 -4.35 0.51
CA CYS A 109 -6.92 -5.69 -0.07
C CYS A 109 -8.08 -5.82 -1.06
N THR A 110 -7.76 -6.03 -2.33
CA THR A 110 -8.72 -6.16 -3.43
C THR A 110 -8.60 -7.56 -4.03
N ALA A 111 -9.65 -8.36 -3.97
CA ALA A 111 -9.77 -9.61 -4.70
C ALA A 111 -10.37 -9.33 -6.08
N LEU A 112 -9.76 -9.88 -7.13
CA LEU A 112 -10.14 -9.71 -8.52
C LEU A 112 -10.33 -11.10 -9.14
N MET A 113 -11.50 -11.33 -9.74
CA MET A 113 -11.79 -12.56 -10.49
C MET A 113 -12.30 -12.19 -11.88
N ALA A 114 -11.57 -12.61 -12.91
CA ALA A 114 -12.00 -12.41 -14.30
C ALA A 114 -13.10 -13.42 -14.67
N ILE A 115 -14.14 -12.97 -15.37
CA ILE A 115 -15.26 -13.77 -15.86
C ILE A 115 -15.38 -13.57 -17.39
N PRO A 116 -14.65 -14.37 -18.19
CA PRO A 116 -14.70 -14.26 -19.65
C PRO A 116 -16.08 -14.57 -20.25
N GLU A 117 -16.86 -15.45 -19.60
CA GLU A 117 -18.18 -15.87 -20.08
C GLU A 117 -19.20 -14.73 -20.17
N ASP A 118 -19.02 -13.69 -19.37
CA ASP A 118 -19.94 -12.55 -19.25
C ASP A 118 -19.39 -11.31 -19.97
N GLY A 119 -18.73 -11.51 -21.12
CA GLY A 119 -18.18 -10.41 -21.92
C GLY A 119 -16.91 -9.80 -21.34
N ASP A 120 -16.04 -10.64 -20.78
CA ASP A 120 -14.77 -10.26 -20.14
C ASP A 120 -14.96 -9.29 -18.95
N THR A 121 -15.97 -9.55 -18.11
CA THR A 121 -16.19 -8.79 -16.88
C THR A 121 -15.25 -9.23 -15.76
N GLU A 122 -15.18 -8.43 -14.69
CA GLU A 122 -14.42 -8.75 -13.48
C GLU A 122 -15.30 -8.62 -12.24
N MET A 123 -15.19 -9.58 -11.32
CA MET A 123 -15.71 -9.47 -9.96
C MET A 123 -14.64 -8.90 -9.06
N VAL A 124 -15.02 -7.85 -8.31
CA VAL A 124 -14.12 -7.11 -7.42
C VAL A 124 -14.69 -7.13 -6.01
N ALA A 125 -13.87 -7.51 -5.04
CA ALA A 125 -14.20 -7.40 -3.61
C ALA A 125 -13.07 -6.69 -2.87
N GLU A 126 -13.41 -5.65 -2.10
CA GLU A 126 -12.42 -4.80 -1.44
C GLU A 126 -12.59 -4.78 0.08
N LYS A 127 -11.46 -4.74 0.78
CA LYS A 127 -11.43 -4.59 2.23
C LYS A 127 -10.24 -3.75 2.66
N THR A 128 -10.52 -2.71 3.44
CA THR A 128 -9.47 -1.87 4.04
C THR A 128 -8.97 -2.47 5.34
N PHE A 129 -7.70 -2.21 5.65
CA PHE A 129 -7.07 -2.62 6.90
C PHE A 129 -6.13 -1.53 7.41
N LYS A 130 -5.77 -1.61 8.70
CA LYS A 130 -4.86 -0.66 9.35
C LYS A 130 -3.49 -1.30 9.53
N VAL A 131 -2.45 -0.51 9.31
CA VAL A 131 -1.05 -0.89 9.46
C VAL A 131 -0.31 0.18 10.27
N TYR A 132 0.57 -0.23 11.16
CA TYR A 132 1.52 0.62 11.84
C TYR A 132 2.96 0.14 11.60
N PRO A 133 3.94 1.04 11.49
CA PRO A 133 5.34 0.66 11.35
C PRO A 133 5.82 -0.07 12.60
N TYR A 134 6.72 -1.02 12.40
CA TYR A 134 7.43 -1.65 13.50
C TYR A 134 8.43 -0.64 14.11
N LEU A 135 8.27 -0.32 15.39
CA LEU A 135 9.18 0.57 16.12
C LEU A 135 10.01 -0.23 17.13
N ASN A 136 11.31 -0.37 16.87
CA ASN A 136 12.24 -0.94 17.84
C ASN A 136 12.70 0.13 18.85
N LEU A 137 12.09 0.13 20.03
CA LEU A 137 12.40 1.08 21.10
C LEU A 137 13.79 0.87 21.72
N ASP A 138 14.38 -0.31 21.55
CA ASP A 138 15.72 -0.62 22.07
C ASP A 138 16.85 -0.20 21.11
N ALA A 139 16.50 0.33 19.94
CA ALA A 139 17.49 0.72 18.96
C ALA A 139 18.35 1.88 19.50
N PRO A 140 19.70 1.80 19.39
CA PRO A 140 20.60 2.84 19.92
C PRO A 140 20.26 4.25 19.44
N TYR A 141 19.87 4.40 18.16
CA TYR A 141 19.52 5.68 17.55
C TYR A 141 18.26 6.34 18.16
N MET A 142 17.42 5.60 18.89
CA MET A 142 16.26 6.16 19.59
C MET A 142 16.64 6.86 20.90
N ARG A 143 17.87 6.63 21.39
CA ARG A 143 18.41 7.26 22.61
C ARG A 143 19.26 8.49 22.31
N ASP A 144 19.65 8.66 21.05
CA ASP A 144 20.41 9.81 20.61
C ASP A 144 19.49 11.03 20.51
N SER A 145 19.95 12.17 21.01
CA SER A 145 19.25 13.44 20.79
C SER A 145 19.19 13.69 19.28
N ALA A 146 17.99 13.90 18.73
CA ALA A 146 17.78 14.28 17.34
C ALA A 146 18.31 15.71 17.07
N ALA A 147 19.62 15.86 17.08
CA ALA A 147 20.33 17.08 16.73
C ALA A 147 21.19 16.76 15.50
N THR A 148 20.59 16.86 14.32
CA THR A 148 21.35 16.84 13.08
C THR A 148 21.91 18.23 12.86
N THR A 149 23.23 18.36 12.85
CA THR A 149 23.92 19.56 12.35
C THR A 149 24.27 19.28 10.90
N GLU A 150 23.59 19.93 9.97
CA GLU A 150 23.98 19.90 8.55
C GLU A 150 25.13 20.90 8.37
N GLU A 151 26.36 20.40 8.30
CA GLU A 151 27.50 21.21 7.85
C GLU A 151 27.58 21.12 6.33
N GLU A 152 26.99 22.10 5.65
CA GLU A 152 27.14 22.29 4.22
C GLU A 152 28.52 22.94 3.95
N LEU A 153 29.51 22.14 3.58
CA LEU A 153 30.78 22.65 3.04
C LEU A 153 30.52 23.21 1.63
N VAL A 154 30.15 24.50 1.58
CA VAL A 154 30.17 25.26 0.33
C VAL A 154 31.64 25.45 -0.06
N ASN A 155 32.13 24.59 -0.96
CA ASN A 155 33.41 24.79 -1.64
C ASN A 155 33.30 26.03 -2.54
N LEU A 156 33.55 27.20 -1.95
CA LEU A 156 33.75 28.47 -2.65
C LEU A 156 35.11 28.44 -3.35
N CYS A 157 35.15 27.82 -4.52
CA CYS A 157 36.19 28.12 -5.49
C CYS A 157 35.93 29.51 -6.08
N PHE A 158 36.79 30.45 -5.66
CA PHE A 158 37.07 31.78 -6.22
C PHE A 158 36.06 32.91 -5.98
N PHE A 159 36.21 33.61 -4.84
CA PHE A 159 36.19 35.08 -4.87
C PHE A 159 37.31 35.65 -3.99
N ARG A 160 38.28 36.30 -4.64
CA ARG A 160 39.32 37.12 -4.01
C ARG A 160 38.67 38.38 -3.47
N PHE A 161 38.74 38.61 -2.15
CA PHE A 161 38.62 39.96 -1.60
C PHE A 161 40.01 40.50 -1.31
N VAL A 162 40.42 41.52 -2.06
CA VAL A 162 41.61 42.33 -1.78
C VAL A 162 41.19 43.40 -0.78
N GLN A 163 41.68 43.35 0.45
CA GLN A 163 41.67 44.54 1.31
C GLN A 163 42.94 45.35 1.01
N GLY A 164 42.74 46.54 0.43
CA GLY A 164 43.76 47.57 0.37
C GLY A 164 43.90 48.24 1.73
N TYR A 165 45.13 48.30 2.24
CA TYR A 165 45.50 49.21 3.32
C TYR A 165 45.64 50.63 2.77
N GLY A 166 45.14 51.61 3.50
CA GLY A 166 45.37 53.02 3.18
C GLY A 166 45.12 53.94 4.37
N GLY A 167 46.23 54.45 4.94
CA GLY A 167 46.36 55.77 5.58
C GLY A 167 45.85 55.93 7.00
#